data_AF-A0A3D1X4Q3-F1
#
_entry.id   AF-A0A3D1X4Q3-F1
#
_cell.length_a   1.000
_cell.length_b   1.000
_cell.length_c   1.000
_cell.angle_alpha   90.00
_cell.angle_beta   90.00
_cell.angle_gamma   90.00
#
_symmetry.space_group_name_H-M   'P 1'
#
loop_
_entity.id
_entity.type
_entity.pdbx_description
1 polymer ?
#
loop_
_entity_poly.entity_id
_entity_poly.type
_entity_poly.pdbx_seq_one_letter_code
_entity_poly.pdbx_strand_id
1 'polypeptide(L)'
;MNRPVLILIVCVILVSLTACAEDYRVPWDHSWVGEMEIHDVDLSGYSDGVYRGYFIYNNFTYVVDTYVLMHRYEDIVVVSNKDSERARAAVAVVDRVLEQQTLLVDVVSGASNTSKALLKSIERGFEDAE
;
A
#
# COMPACT_ATOMS: atom_id res chain seq x y z
N MET A 1 -37.98 -0.67 -40.26
CA MET A 1 -37.74 0.03 -38.97
C MET A 1 -37.94 1.52 -39.21
N ASN A 2 -38.82 2.17 -38.45
CA ASN A 2 -39.27 3.53 -38.75
C ASN A 2 -38.15 4.54 -38.41
N ARG A 3 -37.85 5.47 -39.31
CA ARG A 3 -36.85 6.54 -39.10
C ARG A 3 -36.93 7.23 -37.71
N PRO A 4 -38.12 7.55 -37.14
CA PRO A 4 -38.19 8.11 -35.79
C PRO A 4 -37.76 7.14 -34.68
N VAL A 5 -38.00 5.83 -34.86
CA VAL A 5 -37.61 4.80 -33.88
C VAL A 5 -36.10 4.61 -33.85
N LEU A 6 -35.44 4.68 -35.01
CA LEU A 6 -33.98 4.62 -35.10
C LEU A 6 -33.31 5.81 -34.39
N ILE A 7 -33.85 7.02 -34.57
CA ILE A 7 -33.31 8.23 -33.93
C ILE A 7 -33.43 8.13 -32.41
N LEU A 8 -34.57 7.65 -31.90
CA LEU A 8 -34.81 7.52 -30.47
C LEU A 8 -33.89 6.49 -29.81
N ILE A 9 -33.62 5.37 -30.49
CA ILE A 9 -32.66 4.35 -30.01
C ILE A 9 -31.23 4.92 -29.98
N VAL A 10 -30.81 5.65 -31.01
CA VAL A 10 -29.47 6.27 -31.06
C VAL A 10 -29.30 7.31 -29.94
N CYS A 11 -30.32 8.13 -29.66
CA CYS A 11 -30.28 9.08 -28.55
C CYS A 11 -30.17 8.39 -27.19
N VAL A 12 -30.91 7.29 -26.96
CA VAL A 12 -30.84 6.52 -25.70
C VAL A 12 -29.45 5.89 -25.51
N ILE A 13 -28.85 5.35 -26.58
CA ILE A 13 -27.50 4.77 -26.54
C ILE A 13 -26.46 5.86 -26.23
N LEU A 14 -26.55 7.03 -26.85
CA LEU A 14 -25.62 8.14 -26.59
C LEU A 14 -25.71 8.67 -25.15
N VAL A 15 -26.92 8.76 -24.59
CA VAL A 15 -27.12 9.18 -23.18
C VAL A 15 -26.59 8.13 -22.20
N SER A 16 -26.73 6.84 -22.51
CA SER A 16 -26.16 5.77 -21.67
C SER A 16 -24.63 5.73 -21.68
N LEU A 17 -24.01 6.04 -22.82
CA LEU A 17 -22.55 6.13 -22.96
C LEU A 17 -21.97 7.32 -22.20
N THR A 18 -22.69 8.45 -22.12
CA THR A 18 -22.24 9.61 -21.32
C THR A 18 -22.43 9.39 -19.82
N ALA A 19 -23.48 8.68 -19.40
CA ALA A 19 -23.69 8.35 -17.99
C ALA A 19 -22.63 7.36 -17.45
N CYS A 20 -22.10 6.46 -18.29
CA CYS A 20 -20.97 5.61 -17.91
C CYS A 20 -19.62 6.37 -17.85
N ALA A 21 -19.52 7.58 -18.41
CA ALA A 21 -18.27 8.34 -18.41
C ALA A 21 -18.07 9.20 -17.15
N GLU A 22 -19.13 9.51 -16.41
CA GLU A 22 -19.09 10.40 -15.24
C GLU A 22 -18.58 9.73 -13.96
N ASP A 23 -18.56 8.39 -13.90
CA ASP A 23 -18.05 7.61 -12.75
C ASP A 23 -16.54 7.30 -12.80
N TYR A 24 -15.82 7.73 -13.84
CA TYR A 24 -14.38 7.44 -14.01
C TYR A 24 -13.45 8.57 -13.54
N ARG A 25 -13.93 9.48 -12.69
CA ARG A 25 -13.07 10.43 -11.98
C ARG A 25 -12.96 10.03 -10.52
N VAL A 26 -12.46 8.82 -10.25
CA VAL A 26 -11.97 8.47 -8.90
C VAL A 26 -10.87 9.49 -8.58
N PRO A 27 -11.05 10.40 -7.62
CA PRO A 27 -9.99 11.31 -7.24
C PRO A 27 -8.82 10.47 -6.72
N TRP A 28 -7.59 10.81 -7.12
CA TRP A 28 -6.35 10.22 -6.60
C TRP A 28 -6.12 10.65 -5.14
N ASP A 29 -7.13 10.49 -4.30
CA ASP A 29 -7.08 10.85 -2.90
C ASP A 29 -6.44 9.70 -2.12
N HIS A 30 -5.16 9.88 -1.81
CA HIS A 30 -4.36 8.97 -0.99
C HIS A 30 -4.21 9.49 0.45
N SER A 31 -5.07 10.41 0.89
CA SER A 31 -5.07 10.95 2.26
C SER A 31 -5.24 9.85 3.32
N TRP A 32 -6.02 8.82 3.01
CA TRP A 32 -6.25 7.66 3.88
C TRP A 32 -4.95 6.94 4.29
N VAL A 33 -3.88 7.00 3.49
CA VAL A 33 -2.58 6.41 3.84
C VAL A 33 -1.95 7.16 5.02
N GLY A 34 -2.20 8.47 5.11
CA GLY A 34 -1.77 9.30 6.24
C GLY A 34 -2.54 9.00 7.53
N GLU A 35 -3.77 8.52 7.42
CA GLU A 35 -4.63 8.18 8.57
C GLU A 35 -4.55 6.72 8.98
N MET A 36 -4.06 5.86 8.08
CA MET A 36 -3.82 4.44 8.33
C MET A 36 -3.05 4.21 9.64
N GLU A 37 -3.60 3.32 10.44
CA GLU A 37 -2.99 2.79 11.64
C GLU A 37 -2.03 1.66 11.27
N ILE A 38 -0.90 1.62 11.98
CA ILE A 38 0.08 0.54 11.92
C ILE A 38 -0.11 -0.24 13.21
N HIS A 39 -0.37 -1.52 13.13
CA HIS A 39 -0.38 -2.39 14.30
C HIS A 39 1.00 -3.01 14.45
N ASP A 40 1.40 -3.19 15.71
CA ASP A 40 2.61 -3.96 15.98
C ASP A 40 2.34 -5.45 15.79
N VAL A 41 3.42 -6.21 15.57
CA VAL A 41 3.35 -7.66 15.38
C VAL A 41 4.00 -8.36 16.55
N ASP A 42 3.26 -9.28 17.18
CA ASP A 42 3.81 -10.18 18.19
C ASP A 42 4.55 -11.34 17.52
N LEU A 43 5.88 -11.21 17.42
CA LEU A 43 6.75 -12.22 16.79
C LEU A 43 6.82 -13.56 17.56
N SER A 44 6.28 -13.65 18.79
CA SER A 44 6.27 -14.90 19.54
C SER A 44 5.41 -16.00 18.88
N GLY A 45 4.43 -15.60 18.07
CA GLY A 45 3.59 -16.51 17.27
C GLY A 45 4.22 -17.00 15.98
N TYR A 46 5.37 -16.42 15.58
CA TYR A 46 5.98 -16.65 14.27
C TYR A 46 7.27 -17.45 14.38
N SER A 47 7.48 -18.39 13.45
CA SER A 47 8.71 -19.18 13.37
C SER A 47 9.84 -18.38 12.71
N ASP A 48 11.08 -18.83 12.91
CA ASP A 48 12.22 -18.28 12.18
C ASP A 48 12.02 -18.45 10.66
N GLY A 49 12.27 -17.39 9.88
CA GLY A 49 11.98 -17.40 8.45
C GLY A 49 11.96 -16.03 7.80
N VAL A 50 11.45 -15.99 6.58
CA VAL A 50 11.28 -14.77 5.79
C VAL A 50 9.80 -14.55 5.51
N TYR A 51 9.30 -13.40 5.89
CA TYR A 51 7.91 -12.98 5.75
C TYR A 51 7.87 -11.86 4.73
N ARG A 52 7.22 -12.12 3.58
CA ARG A 52 7.08 -11.14 2.51
C ARG A 52 5.70 -10.51 2.59
N GLY A 53 5.67 -9.20 2.73
CA GLY A 53 4.42 -8.44 2.63
C GLY A 53 4.52 -7.29 1.66
N TYR A 54 3.34 -6.77 1.31
CA TYR A 54 3.23 -5.71 0.32
C TYR A 54 2.07 -4.75 0.61
N PHE A 55 2.24 -3.52 0.14
CA PHE A 55 1.22 -2.49 0.21
C PHE A 55 1.19 -1.67 -1.08
N ILE A 56 0.00 -1.28 -1.51
CA ILE A 56 -0.21 -0.57 -2.78
C ILE A 56 -0.89 0.76 -2.51
N TYR A 57 -0.28 1.85 -2.95
CA TYR A 57 -0.92 3.16 -3.04
C TYR A 57 -0.24 4.00 -4.12
N ASN A 58 -0.94 5.02 -4.64
CA ASN A 58 -0.41 5.93 -5.67
C ASN A 58 0.17 5.21 -6.90
N ASN A 59 -0.43 4.08 -7.29
CA ASN A 59 0.00 3.20 -8.39
C ASN A 59 1.43 2.62 -8.24
N PHE A 60 1.96 2.56 -7.01
CA PHE A 60 3.20 1.86 -6.70
C PHE A 60 2.94 0.72 -5.72
N THR A 61 3.65 -0.39 -5.92
CA THR A 61 3.69 -1.51 -4.99
C THR A 61 4.96 -1.41 -4.16
N TYR A 62 4.81 -1.45 -2.85
CA TYR A 62 5.90 -1.47 -1.89
C TYR A 62 5.99 -2.90 -1.38
N VAL A 63 7.17 -3.52 -1.50
CA VAL A 63 7.38 -4.93 -1.13
C VAL A 63 8.54 -4.99 -0.16
N VAL A 64 8.34 -5.70 0.95
CA VAL A 64 9.33 -5.85 2.01
C VAL A 64 9.45 -7.33 2.38
N ASP A 65 10.69 -7.79 2.48
CA ASP A 65 11.05 -9.09 3.06
C ASP A 65 11.55 -8.88 4.48
N THR A 66 10.90 -9.49 5.45
CA THR A 66 11.24 -9.39 6.87
C THR A 66 11.82 -10.72 7.36
N TYR A 67 13.06 -10.69 7.81
CA TYR A 67 13.78 -11.84 8.34
C TYR A 67 13.58 -11.90 9.84
N VAL A 68 13.03 -13.03 10.32
CA VAL A 68 12.81 -13.29 11.73
C VAL A 68 13.73 -14.40 12.20
N LEU A 69 14.42 -14.15 13.31
CA LEU A 69 15.29 -15.11 13.98
C LEU A 69 15.12 -14.98 15.51
N MET A 70 14.86 -16.08 16.20
CA MET A 70 14.63 -16.11 17.65
C MET A 70 13.56 -15.10 18.09
N HIS A 71 12.43 -15.06 17.36
CA HIS A 71 11.30 -14.14 17.59
C HIS A 71 11.66 -12.65 17.56
N ARG A 72 12.66 -12.28 16.74
CA ARG A 72 13.14 -10.91 16.59
C ARG A 72 13.32 -10.55 15.12
N TYR A 73 13.19 -9.26 14.81
CA TYR A 73 13.56 -8.73 13.50
C TYR A 73 15.08 -8.77 13.36
N GLU A 74 15.58 -9.68 12.52
CA GLU A 74 17.02 -9.83 12.25
C GLU A 74 17.46 -8.89 11.12
N ASP A 75 16.67 -8.85 10.04
CA ASP A 75 16.91 -7.99 8.89
C ASP A 75 15.58 -7.66 8.20
N ILE A 76 15.54 -6.55 7.47
CA ILE A 76 14.38 -6.12 6.72
C ILE A 76 14.85 -5.53 5.39
N VAL A 77 14.48 -6.19 4.29
CA VAL A 77 14.91 -5.83 2.94
C VAL A 77 13.75 -5.25 2.17
N VAL A 78 13.91 -4.00 1.71
CA VAL A 78 12.95 -3.36 0.81
C VAL A 78 13.18 -3.86 -0.62
N VAL A 79 12.35 -4.81 -1.05
CA VAL A 79 12.44 -5.47 -2.37
C VAL A 79 11.93 -4.57 -3.49
N SER A 80 10.86 -3.82 -3.24
CA SER A 80 10.30 -2.89 -4.22
C SER A 80 9.85 -1.61 -3.55
N ASN A 81 10.22 -0.49 -4.17
CA ASN A 81 9.88 0.85 -3.71
C ASN A 81 9.81 1.78 -4.93
N LYS A 82 9.16 2.93 -4.77
CA LYS A 82 9.17 3.98 -5.77
C LYS A 82 10.58 4.53 -5.94
N ASP A 83 11.03 4.75 -7.17
CA ASP A 83 12.28 5.48 -7.42
C ASP A 83 12.05 6.98 -7.27
N SER A 84 12.23 7.49 -6.05
CA SER A 84 12.19 8.92 -5.74
C SER A 84 13.00 9.23 -4.49
N GLU A 85 13.45 10.47 -4.34
CA GLU A 85 14.19 10.92 -3.16
C GLU A 85 13.41 10.68 -1.86
N ARG A 86 12.11 11.00 -1.86
CA ARG A 86 11.23 10.75 -0.71
C ARG A 86 11.14 9.27 -0.36
N ALA A 87 11.03 8.40 -1.37
CA ALA A 87 10.94 6.97 -1.16
C ALA A 87 12.25 6.36 -0.63
N ARG A 88 13.40 6.87 -1.10
CA ARG A 88 14.71 6.53 -0.53
C ARG A 88 14.84 7.00 0.91
N ALA A 89 14.40 8.22 1.22
CA ALA A 89 14.39 8.73 2.59
C ALA A 89 13.49 7.91 3.52
N ALA A 90 12.36 7.42 3.03
CA ALA A 90 11.42 6.61 3.81
C ALA A 90 12.02 5.30 4.33
N VAL A 91 13.02 4.74 3.64
CA VAL A 91 13.67 3.47 4.03
C VAL A 91 14.31 3.56 5.41
N ALA A 92 14.69 4.74 5.89
CA ALA A 92 15.21 4.93 7.25
C ALA A 92 14.22 4.54 8.35
N VAL A 93 12.94 4.35 8.04
CA VAL A 93 11.97 3.78 8.99
C VAL A 93 12.30 2.32 9.32
N VAL A 94 12.89 1.59 8.38
CA VAL A 94 13.27 0.18 8.53
C VAL A 94 14.37 0.02 9.58
N ASP A 95 15.38 0.89 9.55
CA ASP A 95 16.45 0.90 10.56
C ASP A 95 15.88 1.10 11.97
N ARG A 96 14.86 1.97 12.11
CA ARG A 96 14.18 2.20 13.39
C ARG A 96 13.44 0.95 13.88
N VAL A 97 12.81 0.19 12.98
CA VAL A 97 12.17 -1.08 13.33
C VAL A 97 13.21 -2.09 13.82
N LEU A 98 14.36 -2.19 13.15
CA LEU A 98 15.45 -3.07 13.57
C LEU A 98 16.04 -2.66 14.93
N GLU A 99 16.21 -1.37 15.17
CA GLU A 99 16.73 -0.83 16.43
C GLU A 99 15.75 -1.01 17.60
N GLN A 100 14.47 -0.71 17.37
CA GLN A 100 13.45 -0.66 18.43
C GLN A 100 12.66 -1.95 18.57
N GLN A 101 12.78 -2.86 17.60
CA GLN A 101 12.08 -4.14 17.54
C GLN A 101 10.54 -4.02 17.62
N THR A 102 10.00 -2.97 17.00
CA THR A 102 8.55 -2.69 16.93
C THR A 102 8.23 -1.97 15.62
N LEU A 103 7.01 -2.13 15.10
CA LEU A 103 6.51 -1.36 13.96
C LEU A 103 6.01 0.05 14.35
N LEU A 104 5.85 0.32 15.65
CA LEU A 104 5.33 1.58 16.18
C LEU A 104 6.42 2.66 16.29
N VAL A 105 7.14 2.88 15.19
CA VAL A 105 8.23 3.85 15.11
C VAL A 105 7.78 5.14 14.44
N ASP A 106 8.48 6.23 14.73
CA ASP A 106 8.24 7.50 14.05
C ASP A 106 8.47 7.35 12.54
N VAL A 107 7.61 8.00 11.75
CA VAL A 107 7.76 8.10 10.30
C VAL A 107 8.81 9.14 9.92
N VAL A 108 9.26 9.13 8.67
CA VAL A 108 10.24 10.10 8.16
C VAL A 108 9.52 11.36 7.67
N SER A 109 9.86 12.51 8.26
CA SER A 109 9.32 13.82 7.84
C SER A 109 9.54 14.07 6.34
N GLY A 110 8.49 14.47 5.63
CA GLY A 110 8.53 14.66 4.17
C GLY A 110 8.41 13.37 3.34
N ALA A 111 8.37 12.21 4.00
CA ALA A 111 8.18 10.90 3.39
C ALA A 111 7.17 10.02 4.18
N SER A 112 6.32 10.63 5.01
CA SER A 112 5.45 9.94 5.97
C SER A 112 4.57 8.85 5.35
N ASN A 113 3.89 9.13 4.24
CA ASN A 113 3.02 8.14 3.59
C ASN A 113 3.82 6.94 3.08
N THR A 114 5.04 7.17 2.56
CA THR A 114 5.90 6.09 2.12
C THR A 114 6.45 5.29 3.30
N SER A 115 6.82 5.96 4.40
CA SER A 115 7.21 5.25 5.64
C SER A 115 6.07 4.38 6.15
N LYS A 116 4.84 4.89 6.19
CA LYS A 116 3.66 4.11 6.57
C LYS A 116 3.41 2.93 5.64
N ALA A 117 3.60 3.11 4.34
CA ALA A 117 3.46 2.00 3.38
C ALA A 117 4.50 0.90 3.58
N LEU A 118 5.75 1.24 3.90
CA LEU A 118 6.77 0.24 4.23
C LEU A 118 6.42 -0.50 5.53
N LEU A 119 6.02 0.23 6.57
CA LEU A 119 5.56 -0.37 7.84
C LEU A 119 4.36 -1.29 7.64
N LYS A 120 3.37 -0.85 6.86
CA LYS A 120 2.19 -1.67 6.54
C LYS A 120 2.52 -2.88 5.68
N SER A 121 3.54 -2.77 4.82
CA SER A 121 4.03 -3.92 4.06
C SER A 121 4.65 -4.96 4.98
N ILE A 122 5.37 -4.55 6.02
CA ILE A 122 5.91 -5.47 7.03
C ILE A 122 4.76 -6.15 7.79
N GLU A 123 3.83 -5.36 8.34
CA GLU A 123 2.64 -5.86 9.07
C GLU A 123 1.89 -6.93 8.27
N ARG A 124 1.58 -6.64 7.00
CA ARG A 124 0.88 -7.57 6.10
C ARG A 124 1.63 -8.87 5.81
N GLY A 125 2.96 -8.84 5.86
CA GLY A 125 3.77 -10.04 5.65
C GLY A 125 3.53 -11.10 6.72
N PHE A 126 3.06 -10.69 7.89
CA PHE A 126 2.67 -11.56 9.00
C PHE A 126 1.18 -11.92 8.94
N GLU A 127 0.29 -10.96 8.63
CA GLU A 127 -1.15 -11.23 8.42
C GLU A 127 -1.41 -12.31 7.35
N ASP A 128 -0.65 -12.29 6.24
CA ASP A 128 -0.80 -13.26 5.14
C ASP A 128 -0.20 -14.65 5.47
N ALA A 129 0.55 -14.77 6.57
CA ALA A 129 1.24 -16.00 6.98
C ALA A 129 0.48 -16.83 8.04
N GLU A 130 -0.61 -16.29 8.61
CA GLU A 130 -1.56 -17.02 9.49
C GLU A 130 -2.47 -17.98 8.71
#